data_AF-A0A1M6LYU1-F1
#
_entry.id   AF-A0A1M6LYU1-F1
#
_cell.length_a   1.000
_cell.length_b   1.000
_cell.length_c   1.000
_cell.angle_alpha   90.00
_cell.angle_beta   90.00
_cell.angle_gamma   90.00
#
_symmetry.space_group_name_H-M   'P 1'
#
loop_
_entity.id
_entity.type
_entity.pdbx_description
1 polymer ?
#
loop_
_entity_poly.entity_id
_entity_poly.type
_entity_poly.pdbx_seq_one_letter_code
_entity_poly.pdbx_strand_id
1 'polypeptide(L)'
;MERYDIAIVGSGPAGLSAAINSKIRNKTIIVFGNDDFSNKLIKAPKINNYLGFHGITGEELKDNFKNHIDAMGIKITEERINNIYAMGDYFALMVNQKVYEAKAVILATGIEYTKPLKGEEEFLGKGVGYCATCDAPLYKDKTVTIIAYNKEAEEEANYVSELASRLYYVPMYEGNYDLRDNIEVLKEKPVEVLGDDKVKAIAFKDRFIETDGAFVLKDSISPGQLVPGLKIEEGHIAVDRLMKTNLKGLFAAGDCVGRPYQYIKSAGEGVVAALSAVSYIDSLK
;
A
#
# COMPACT_ATOMS: atom_id res chain seq x y z
N MET A 1 13.69 -18.83 -9.97
CA MET A 1 12.79 -17.66 -9.94
C MET A 1 13.41 -16.59 -10.82
N GLU A 2 12.63 -15.99 -11.71
CA GLU A 2 13.11 -14.89 -12.54
C GLU A 2 13.18 -13.63 -11.65
N ARG A 3 14.37 -13.05 -11.55
CA ARG A 3 14.64 -11.88 -10.70
C ARG A 3 14.48 -10.61 -11.53
N TYR A 4 13.63 -9.70 -11.08
CA TYR A 4 13.43 -8.41 -11.73
C TYR A 4 14.63 -7.49 -11.49
N ASP A 5 14.90 -6.60 -12.43
CA ASP A 5 15.83 -5.51 -12.18
C ASP A 5 15.22 -4.52 -11.19
N ILE A 6 13.97 -4.07 -11.42
CA ILE A 6 13.28 -3.07 -10.58
C ILE A 6 11.88 -3.55 -10.23
N ALA A 7 11.56 -3.61 -8.93
CA ALA A 7 10.19 -3.70 -8.45
C ALA A 7 9.66 -2.32 -8.04
N ILE A 8 8.46 -1.99 -8.49
CA ILE A 8 7.80 -0.71 -8.20
C ILE A 8 6.57 -1.00 -7.37
N VAL A 9 6.47 -0.41 -6.19
CA VAL A 9 5.38 -0.67 -5.24
C VAL A 9 4.46 0.55 -5.18
N GLY A 10 3.37 0.48 -5.92
CA GLY A 10 2.38 1.53 -6.10
C GLY A 10 2.12 1.83 -7.57
N SER A 11 0.85 1.92 -7.97
CA SER A 11 0.40 2.21 -9.34
C SER A 11 -0.12 3.63 -9.54
N GLY A 12 0.15 4.55 -8.60
CA GLY A 12 -0.14 5.98 -8.78
C GLY A 12 0.86 6.69 -9.72
N PRO A 13 0.73 8.02 -9.92
CA PRO A 13 1.54 8.76 -10.90
C PRO A 13 3.06 8.60 -10.75
N ALA A 14 3.56 8.49 -9.51
CA ALA A 14 4.98 8.23 -9.25
C ALA A 14 5.41 6.85 -9.77
N GLY A 15 4.65 5.80 -9.45
CA GLY A 15 4.94 4.44 -9.87
C GLY A 15 4.82 4.23 -11.37
N LEU A 16 3.77 4.77 -12.00
CA LEU A 16 3.59 4.69 -13.46
C LEU A 16 4.72 5.41 -14.20
N SER A 17 5.08 6.62 -13.76
CA SER A 17 6.21 7.37 -14.31
C SER A 17 7.52 6.58 -14.16
N ALA A 18 7.74 5.96 -13.00
CA ALA A 18 8.92 5.14 -12.76
C ALA A 18 8.95 3.90 -13.66
N ALA A 19 7.80 3.25 -13.88
CA ALA A 19 7.67 2.06 -14.73
C ALA A 19 7.98 2.39 -16.19
N ILE A 20 7.38 3.46 -16.72
CA ILE A 20 7.63 3.97 -18.07
C ILE A 20 9.12 4.21 -18.28
N ASN A 21 9.76 4.96 -17.38
CA ASN A 21 11.18 5.30 -17.52
C ASN A 21 12.10 4.09 -17.36
N SER A 22 11.76 3.15 -16.48
CA SER A 22 12.52 1.91 -16.31
C SER A 22 12.43 1.00 -17.55
N LYS A 23 11.24 0.88 -18.14
CA LYS A 23 10.98 0.12 -19.38
C LYS A 23 11.75 0.71 -20.57
N ILE A 24 11.75 2.04 -20.73
CA ILE A 24 12.52 2.75 -21.78
C ILE A 24 14.02 2.46 -21.68
N ARG A 25 14.52 2.19 -20.47
CA ARG A 25 15.92 1.82 -20.22
C ARG A 25 16.18 0.31 -20.26
N ASN A 26 15.25 -0.46 -20.84
CA ASN A 26 15.35 -1.91 -21.04
C ASN A 26 15.60 -2.72 -19.76
N LYS A 27 15.03 -2.27 -18.62
CA LYS A 27 15.05 -3.05 -17.38
C LYS A 27 13.86 -3.99 -17.31
N THR A 28 14.06 -5.18 -16.76
CA THR A 28 12.94 -6.06 -16.38
C THR A 28 12.25 -5.47 -15.15
N ILE A 29 10.94 -5.21 -15.24
CA ILE A 29 10.18 -4.54 -14.18
C ILE A 29 8.96 -5.34 -13.77
N ILE A 30 8.57 -5.17 -12.50
CA ILE A 30 7.27 -5.56 -11.96
C ILE A 30 6.67 -4.36 -11.24
N VAL A 31 5.39 -4.09 -11.47
CA VAL A 31 4.65 -2.98 -10.87
C VAL A 31 3.52 -3.55 -10.05
N PHE A 32 3.52 -3.31 -8.74
CA PHE A 32 2.47 -3.72 -7.81
C PHE A 32 1.51 -2.56 -7.57
N GLY A 33 0.21 -2.84 -7.54
CA GLY A 33 -0.82 -1.84 -7.27
C GLY A 33 -2.18 -2.30 -7.74
N ASN A 34 -3.11 -1.38 -7.93
CA ASN A 34 -4.45 -1.63 -8.47
C ASN A 34 -4.52 -1.13 -9.93
N ASP A 35 -5.28 -1.80 -10.81
CA ASP A 35 -5.48 -1.39 -12.21
C ASP A 35 -6.28 -0.08 -12.36
N ASP A 36 -7.00 0.34 -11.32
CA ASP A 36 -7.59 1.68 -11.17
C ASP A 36 -6.58 2.76 -10.71
N PHE A 37 -5.31 2.37 -10.55
CA PHE A 37 -4.16 3.21 -10.20
C PHE A 37 -4.23 3.87 -8.83
N SER A 38 -5.09 4.87 -8.68
CA SER A 38 -5.20 5.65 -7.45
C SER A 38 -6.59 6.18 -7.22
N ASN A 39 -7.18 5.81 -6.08
CA ASN A 39 -8.44 6.37 -5.59
C ASN A 39 -8.39 7.90 -5.48
N LYS A 40 -7.22 8.49 -5.16
CA LYS A 40 -7.04 9.95 -5.10
C LYS A 40 -7.16 10.61 -6.47
N LEU A 41 -6.71 9.93 -7.52
CA LEU A 41 -6.82 10.40 -8.89
C LEU A 41 -8.28 10.38 -9.34
N ILE A 42 -8.96 9.23 -9.22
CA ILE A 42 -10.35 9.06 -9.69
C ILE A 42 -11.31 10.06 -9.02
N LYS A 43 -11.11 10.34 -7.72
CA LYS A 43 -11.96 11.26 -6.97
C LYS A 43 -11.76 12.75 -7.31
N ALA A 44 -10.80 13.10 -8.15
CA ALA A 44 -10.51 14.50 -8.47
C ALA A 44 -11.56 15.07 -9.46
N PRO A 45 -12.38 16.06 -9.06
CA PRO A 45 -13.45 16.57 -9.92
C PRO A 45 -12.92 17.38 -11.10
N LYS A 46 -11.79 18.08 -10.92
CA LYS A 46 -11.17 18.91 -11.95
C LYS A 46 -9.70 19.18 -11.61
N ILE A 47 -8.83 19.06 -12.61
CA ILE A 47 -7.38 19.23 -12.51
C ILE A 47 -6.95 20.30 -13.51
N ASN A 48 -6.36 21.39 -13.02
CA ASN A 48 -5.86 22.50 -13.86
C ASN A 48 -4.35 22.70 -13.76
N ASN A 49 -3.68 21.91 -12.92
CA ASN A 49 -2.29 22.07 -12.52
C ASN A 49 -1.40 20.91 -12.97
N TYR A 50 -1.86 20.08 -13.91
CA TYR A 50 -1.03 19.11 -14.61
C TYR A 50 -0.68 19.69 -15.98
N LEU A 51 0.56 20.13 -16.16
CA LEU A 51 0.99 20.77 -17.42
C LEU A 51 0.69 19.85 -18.63
N GLY A 52 -0.01 20.39 -19.62
CA GLY A 52 -0.51 19.63 -20.78
C GLY A 52 -1.98 19.23 -20.68
N PHE A 53 -2.58 19.24 -19.48
CA PHE A 53 -3.99 18.93 -19.26
C PHE A 53 -4.65 19.99 -18.36
N HIS A 54 -5.38 20.92 -18.97
CA HIS A 54 -6.15 21.94 -18.27
C HIS A 54 -7.63 21.57 -18.22
N GLY A 55 -8.20 21.50 -17.02
CA GLY A 55 -9.63 21.28 -16.81
C GLY A 55 -10.07 19.83 -16.96
N ILE A 56 -9.13 18.90 -17.03
CA ILE A 56 -9.37 17.46 -17.12
C ILE A 56 -9.95 16.95 -15.79
N THR A 57 -10.81 15.96 -15.84
CA THR A 57 -11.24 15.21 -14.65
C THR A 57 -10.18 14.20 -14.21
N GLY A 58 -10.29 13.70 -12.99
CA GLY A 58 -9.44 12.63 -12.49
C GLY A 58 -9.55 11.34 -13.30
N GLU A 59 -10.77 10.98 -13.71
CA GLU A 59 -11.07 9.79 -14.50
C GLU A 59 -10.48 9.88 -15.92
N GLU A 60 -10.67 11.00 -16.61
CA GLU A 60 -10.03 11.22 -17.93
C GLU A 60 -8.50 11.17 -17.84
N LEU A 61 -7.90 11.71 -16.76
CA LEU A 61 -6.46 11.64 -16.56
C LEU A 61 -6.00 10.20 -16.27
N LYS A 62 -6.79 9.40 -15.53
CA LYS A 62 -6.56 7.96 -15.34
C LYS A 62 -6.51 7.24 -16.69
N ASP A 63 -7.49 7.48 -17.56
CA ASP A 63 -7.56 6.84 -18.87
C ASP A 63 -6.35 7.18 -19.74
N ASN A 64 -5.88 8.44 -19.69
CA ASN A 64 -4.63 8.84 -20.35
C ASN A 64 -3.42 8.07 -19.82
N PHE A 65 -3.32 7.86 -18.50
CA PHE A 65 -2.25 7.03 -17.93
C PHE A 65 -2.36 5.57 -18.35
N LYS A 66 -3.57 5.00 -18.37
CA LYS A 66 -3.82 3.61 -18.76
C LYS A 66 -3.41 3.37 -20.21
N ASN A 67 -3.87 4.23 -21.12
CA ASN A 67 -3.49 4.18 -22.54
C ASN A 67 -1.97 4.21 -22.74
N HIS A 68 -1.24 5.01 -21.95
CA HIS A 68 0.22 5.10 -22.05
C HIS A 68 0.90 3.79 -21.61
N ILE A 69 0.55 3.24 -20.44
CA ILE A 69 1.19 2.00 -19.96
C ILE A 69 0.83 0.79 -20.83
N ASP A 70 -0.40 0.74 -21.35
CA ASP A 70 -0.86 -0.31 -22.26
C ASP A 70 -0.09 -0.27 -23.58
N ALA A 71 0.09 0.93 -24.16
CA ALA A 71 0.89 1.12 -25.37
C ALA A 71 2.36 0.70 -25.20
N MET A 72 2.87 0.71 -23.96
CA MET A 72 4.22 0.27 -23.61
C MET A 72 4.30 -1.20 -23.16
N GLY A 73 3.17 -1.91 -23.11
CA GLY A 73 3.10 -3.27 -22.59
C GLY A 73 3.59 -3.37 -21.15
N ILE A 74 3.24 -2.39 -20.31
CA ILE A 74 3.49 -2.39 -18.87
C ILE A 74 2.20 -2.89 -18.20
N LYS A 75 2.29 -3.99 -17.45
CA LYS A 75 1.15 -4.57 -16.73
C LYS A 75 1.26 -4.24 -15.25
N ILE A 76 0.12 -3.96 -14.63
CA ILE A 76 0.00 -3.89 -13.17
C ILE A 76 -0.23 -5.29 -12.62
N THR A 77 0.49 -5.62 -11.56
CA THR A 77 0.30 -6.84 -10.78
C THR A 77 -0.59 -6.50 -9.59
N GLU A 78 -1.82 -6.97 -9.61
CA GLU A 78 -2.84 -6.70 -8.59
C GLU A 78 -2.63 -7.56 -7.33
N GLU A 79 -1.50 -7.29 -6.70
CA GLU A 79 -1.03 -8.00 -5.51
C GLU A 79 -0.48 -6.98 -4.50
N ARG A 80 -0.86 -7.15 -3.23
CA ARG A 80 -0.46 -6.27 -2.14
C ARG A 80 0.88 -6.73 -1.54
N ILE A 81 1.88 -5.85 -1.58
CA ILE A 81 3.14 -6.08 -0.86
C ILE A 81 2.92 -5.90 0.63
N ASN A 82 3.24 -6.94 1.40
CA ASN A 82 3.10 -6.95 2.86
C ASN A 82 4.39 -6.48 3.53
N ASN A 83 5.54 -6.98 3.05
CA ASN A 83 6.85 -6.60 3.56
C ASN A 83 7.91 -6.66 2.45
N ILE A 84 8.96 -5.87 2.63
CA ILE A 84 10.15 -5.89 1.79
C ILE A 84 11.37 -6.03 2.68
N TYR A 85 12.18 -7.07 2.42
CA TYR A 85 13.39 -7.34 3.16
C TYR A 85 14.61 -7.11 2.28
N ALA A 86 15.59 -6.36 2.80
CA ALA A 86 16.89 -6.20 2.16
C ALA A 86 17.73 -7.46 2.42
N MET A 87 18.10 -8.18 1.35
CA MET A 87 18.83 -9.44 1.42
C MET A 87 20.33 -9.29 1.10
N GLY A 88 20.81 -8.05 1.02
CA GLY A 88 22.19 -7.72 0.64
C GLY A 88 22.25 -7.13 -0.77
N ASP A 89 22.31 -7.99 -1.79
CA ASP A 89 22.41 -7.62 -3.21
C ASP A 89 21.05 -7.50 -3.92
N TYR A 90 19.96 -7.89 -3.26
CA TYR A 90 18.59 -7.79 -3.76
C TYR A 90 17.58 -7.57 -2.63
N PHE A 91 16.31 -7.42 -3.00
CA PHE A 91 15.17 -7.31 -2.10
C PHE A 91 14.19 -8.47 -2.32
N ALA A 92 13.69 -9.05 -1.23
CA ALA A 92 12.58 -9.98 -1.24
C ALA A 92 11.29 -9.22 -0.93
N LEU A 93 10.32 -9.25 -1.84
CA LEU A 93 8.99 -8.65 -1.68
C LEU A 93 7.98 -9.75 -1.38
N MET A 94 7.37 -9.68 -0.19
CA MET A 94 6.41 -10.66 0.29
C MET A 94 5.00 -10.26 -0.15
N VAL A 95 4.30 -11.17 -0.82
CA VAL A 95 2.88 -11.03 -1.16
C VAL A 95 2.18 -12.31 -0.73
N ASN A 96 1.38 -12.26 0.33
CA ASN A 96 0.68 -13.43 0.86
C ASN A 96 1.64 -14.63 1.01
N GLN A 97 1.44 -15.71 0.25
CA GLN A 97 2.30 -16.90 0.24
C GLN A 97 3.35 -16.91 -0.90
N LYS A 98 3.44 -15.83 -1.68
CA LYS A 98 4.40 -15.64 -2.78
C LYS A 98 5.54 -14.72 -2.36
N VAL A 99 6.68 -14.91 -3.01
CA VAL A 99 7.85 -14.06 -2.87
C VAL A 99 8.31 -13.62 -4.25
N TYR A 100 8.59 -12.33 -4.40
CA TYR A 100 9.22 -11.76 -5.59
C TYR A 100 10.61 -11.26 -5.24
N GLU A 101 11.54 -11.30 -6.21
CA GLU A 101 12.89 -10.78 -6.03
C GLU A 101 13.18 -9.65 -7.02
N ALA A 102 13.77 -8.57 -6.52
CA ALA A 102 14.25 -7.47 -7.35
C ALA A 102 15.60 -6.92 -6.88
N LYS A 103 16.48 -6.51 -7.80
CA LYS A 103 17.77 -5.90 -7.44
C LYS A 103 17.60 -4.50 -6.83
N ALA A 104 16.63 -3.74 -7.34
CA ALA A 104 16.25 -2.43 -6.83
C ALA A 104 14.73 -2.36 -6.59
N VAL A 105 14.32 -1.51 -5.66
CA VAL A 105 12.91 -1.28 -5.32
C VAL A 105 12.62 0.21 -5.34
N ILE A 106 11.48 0.61 -5.90
CA ILE A 106 10.95 1.97 -5.86
C ILE A 106 9.63 1.96 -5.08
N LEU A 107 9.61 2.59 -3.92
CA LEU A 107 8.41 2.78 -3.11
C LEU A 107 7.62 3.99 -3.64
N ALA A 108 6.44 3.73 -4.18
CA ALA A 108 5.50 4.72 -4.73
C ALA A 108 4.10 4.55 -4.12
N THR A 109 4.04 4.16 -2.85
CA THR A 109 2.81 3.76 -2.13
C THR A 109 1.86 4.92 -1.82
N GLY A 110 2.27 6.15 -2.10
CA GLY A 110 1.54 7.34 -1.68
C GLY A 110 1.57 7.54 -0.17
N ILE A 111 0.59 8.28 0.35
CA ILE A 111 0.42 8.50 1.80
C ILE A 111 -1.03 8.24 2.18
N GLU A 112 -1.22 7.56 3.30
CA GLU A 112 -2.51 7.42 3.97
C GLU A 112 -2.67 8.54 5.01
N TYR A 113 -3.77 9.30 4.93
CA TYR A 113 -4.02 10.42 5.87
C TYR A 113 -4.76 9.99 7.12
N THR A 114 -5.22 8.74 7.19
CA THR A 114 -5.92 8.24 8.37
C THR A 114 -4.91 8.04 9.49
N LYS A 115 -5.04 8.87 10.54
CA LYS A 115 -4.29 8.68 11.78
C LYS A 115 -4.53 7.25 12.29
N PRO A 116 -3.50 6.57 12.79
CA PRO A 116 -3.70 5.29 13.45
C PRO A 116 -4.69 5.46 14.60
N LEU A 117 -5.48 4.42 14.86
CA LEU A 117 -6.34 4.39 16.02
C LEU A 117 -5.48 4.41 17.29
N LYS A 118 -6.00 4.96 18.38
CA LYS A 118 -5.31 4.86 19.67
C LYS A 118 -5.12 3.38 20.01
N GLY A 119 -3.92 2.99 20.42
CA GLY A 119 -3.54 1.59 20.65
C GLY A 119 -3.16 0.78 19.41
N GLU A 120 -3.40 1.27 18.17
CA GLU A 120 -3.08 0.53 16.94
C GLU A 120 -1.59 0.13 16.87
N GLU A 121 -0.69 1.09 17.10
CA GLU A 121 0.76 0.85 17.05
C GLU A 121 1.28 0.06 18.26
N GLU A 122 0.67 0.25 19.43
CA GLU A 122 1.06 -0.43 20.68
C GLU A 122 0.78 -1.94 20.63
N PHE A 123 -0.35 -2.30 20.02
CA PHE A 123 -0.79 -3.69 19.88
C PHE A 123 -0.40 -4.33 18.55
N LEU A 124 0.40 -3.65 17.72
CA LEU A 124 0.90 -4.21 16.46
C LEU A 124 1.74 -5.46 16.71
N GLY A 125 1.36 -6.58 16.09
CA GLY A 125 1.96 -7.90 16.34
C GLY A 125 1.54 -8.56 17.66
N LYS A 126 0.69 -7.90 18.45
CA LYS A 126 0.09 -8.40 19.71
C LYS A 126 -1.43 -8.52 19.62
N GLY A 127 -1.96 -8.72 18.42
CA GLY A 127 -3.40 -8.75 18.15
C GLY A 127 -3.83 -7.76 17.06
N VAL A 128 -3.04 -6.70 16.79
CA VAL A 128 -3.25 -5.83 15.64
C VAL A 128 -2.40 -6.30 14.45
N GLY A 129 -3.00 -6.33 13.26
CA GLY A 129 -2.33 -6.65 12.00
C GLY A 129 -2.85 -5.82 10.82
N TYR A 130 -2.10 -5.83 9.71
CA TYR A 130 -2.44 -5.08 8.49
C TYR A 130 -2.68 -5.95 7.26
N CYS A 131 -2.51 -7.27 7.41
CA CYS A 131 -2.85 -8.28 6.41
C CYS A 131 -3.66 -9.35 7.13
N ALA A 132 -4.98 -9.34 6.96
CA ALA A 132 -5.84 -10.26 7.69
C ALA A 132 -5.67 -11.69 7.17
N THR A 133 -5.51 -11.85 5.86
CA THR A 133 -5.25 -13.14 5.21
C THR A 133 -3.94 -13.80 5.66
N CYS A 134 -2.89 -13.02 5.90
CA CYS A 134 -1.58 -13.54 6.35
C CYS A 134 -1.68 -14.14 7.75
N ASP A 135 -2.38 -13.45 8.65
CA ASP A 135 -2.47 -13.82 10.06
C ASP A 135 -3.70 -14.67 10.38
N ALA A 136 -4.63 -14.85 9.44
CA ALA A 136 -5.90 -15.57 9.64
C ALA A 136 -5.72 -16.95 10.33
N PRO A 137 -4.70 -17.78 10.00
CA PRO A 137 -4.49 -19.05 10.69
C PRO A 137 -4.26 -18.93 12.20
N LEU A 138 -3.70 -17.81 12.68
CA LEU A 138 -3.46 -17.56 14.11
C LEU A 138 -4.75 -17.25 14.89
N TYR A 139 -5.83 -16.90 14.18
CA TYR A 139 -7.13 -16.53 14.72
C TYR A 139 -8.22 -17.56 14.42
N LYS A 140 -7.83 -18.79 14.08
CA LYS A 140 -8.77 -19.90 13.96
C LYS A 140 -9.56 -20.08 15.26
N ASP A 141 -10.88 -20.23 15.14
CA ASP A 141 -11.84 -20.37 16.24
C ASP A 141 -11.91 -19.17 17.22
N LYS A 142 -11.29 -18.03 16.87
CA LYS A 142 -11.29 -16.80 17.67
C LYS A 142 -12.24 -15.73 17.12
N THR A 143 -12.48 -14.70 17.91
CA THR A 143 -13.23 -13.51 17.47
C THR A 143 -12.28 -12.52 16.80
N VAL A 144 -12.62 -12.06 15.61
CA VAL A 144 -11.82 -11.12 14.81
C VAL A 144 -12.65 -9.90 14.47
N THR A 145 -12.01 -8.73 14.46
CA THR A 145 -12.58 -7.49 13.93
C THR A 145 -11.71 -6.97 12.78
N ILE A 146 -12.31 -6.70 11.63
CA ILE A 146 -11.67 -6.04 10.48
C ILE A 146 -12.17 -4.61 10.39
N ILE A 147 -11.25 -3.65 10.39
CA ILE A 147 -11.50 -2.22 10.19
C ILE A 147 -11.05 -1.89 8.77
N ALA A 148 -12.02 -1.68 7.89
CA ALA A 148 -11.81 -1.65 6.44
C ALA A 148 -11.92 -0.25 5.87
N TYR A 149 -10.86 0.23 5.22
CA TYR A 149 -10.83 1.54 4.55
C TYR A 149 -10.99 1.46 3.03
N ASN A 150 -10.98 0.25 2.48
CA ASN A 150 -11.09 -0.01 1.05
C ASN A 150 -11.94 -1.25 0.76
N LYS A 151 -12.26 -1.46 -0.52
CA LYS A 151 -13.17 -2.52 -0.95
C LYS A 151 -12.48 -3.89 -0.98
N GLU A 152 -11.18 -3.92 -1.22
CA GLU A 152 -10.36 -5.13 -1.19
C GLU A 152 -10.41 -5.85 0.17
N ALA A 153 -10.64 -5.10 1.25
CA ALA A 153 -10.87 -5.66 2.59
C ALA A 153 -12.10 -6.58 2.69
N GLU A 154 -13.08 -6.45 1.78
CA GLU A 154 -14.25 -7.34 1.73
C GLU A 154 -13.84 -8.79 1.38
N GLU A 155 -12.90 -8.96 0.45
CA GLU A 155 -12.37 -10.27 0.08
C GLU A 155 -11.59 -10.90 1.24
N GLU A 156 -10.75 -10.12 1.92
CA GLU A 156 -10.02 -10.59 3.10
C GLU A 156 -10.99 -10.98 4.23
N ALA A 157 -12.06 -10.20 4.44
CA ALA A 157 -13.08 -10.51 5.42
C ALA A 157 -13.81 -11.83 5.11
N ASN A 158 -14.19 -12.04 3.85
CA ASN A 158 -14.81 -13.29 3.41
C ASN A 158 -13.90 -14.50 3.65
N TYR A 159 -12.60 -14.38 3.39
CA TYR A 159 -11.63 -15.44 3.69
C TYR A 159 -11.49 -15.71 5.19
N VAL A 160 -11.30 -14.66 6.00
CA VAL A 160 -11.13 -14.80 7.46
C VAL A 160 -12.38 -15.39 8.11
N SER A 161 -13.57 -15.10 7.58
CA SER A 161 -14.85 -15.64 8.06
C SER A 161 -14.96 -17.17 7.99
N GLU A 162 -14.12 -17.83 7.19
CA GLU A 162 -14.04 -19.30 7.10
C GLU A 162 -13.28 -19.93 8.27
N LEU A 163 -12.42 -19.16 8.93
CA LEU A 163 -11.48 -19.63 9.94
C LEU A 163 -11.84 -19.15 11.35
N ALA A 164 -12.29 -17.89 11.46
CA ALA A 164 -12.68 -17.28 12.73
C ALA A 164 -14.02 -17.82 13.22
N SER A 165 -14.23 -17.88 14.54
CA SER A 165 -15.53 -18.28 15.11
C SER A 165 -16.57 -17.17 14.99
N ARG A 166 -16.12 -15.91 14.98
CA ARG A 166 -16.96 -14.73 14.76
C ARG A 166 -16.14 -13.63 14.09
N LEU A 167 -16.73 -12.95 13.10
CA LEU A 167 -16.10 -11.84 12.40
C LEU A 167 -16.97 -10.59 12.46
N TYR A 168 -16.40 -9.50 12.97
CA TYR A 168 -16.96 -8.16 12.86
C TYR A 168 -16.30 -7.40 11.71
N TYR A 169 -17.09 -6.75 10.87
CA TYR A 169 -16.62 -5.90 9.79
C TYR A 169 -17.02 -4.45 10.03
N VAL A 170 -16.03 -3.56 10.14
CA VAL A 170 -16.21 -2.14 10.42
C VAL A 170 -15.85 -1.33 9.16
N PRO A 171 -16.82 -1.00 8.30
CA PRO A 171 -16.56 -0.23 7.09
C PRO A 171 -16.31 1.25 7.42
N MET A 172 -15.17 1.76 6.95
CA MET A 172 -14.78 3.17 7.05
C MET A 172 -15.04 3.95 5.74
N TYR A 173 -15.76 3.33 4.81
CA TYR A 173 -16.25 3.90 3.55
C TYR A 173 -17.76 3.64 3.40
N GLU A 174 -18.41 4.40 2.52
CA GLU A 174 -19.82 4.18 2.19
C GLU A 174 -19.94 3.32 0.93
N GLY A 175 -20.87 2.37 0.92
CA GLY A 175 -21.12 1.50 -0.23
C GLY A 175 -21.99 0.31 0.10
N ASN A 176 -22.22 -0.52 -0.92
CA ASN A 176 -22.72 -1.88 -0.74
C ASN A 176 -21.52 -2.80 -0.51
N TYR A 177 -21.63 -3.68 0.48
CA TYR A 177 -20.55 -4.61 0.85
C TYR A 177 -20.88 -6.01 0.35
N ASP A 178 -19.95 -6.63 -0.37
CA ASP A 178 -20.07 -8.01 -0.83
C ASP A 178 -19.48 -8.96 0.23
N LEU A 179 -20.26 -9.18 1.29
CA LEU A 179 -19.86 -9.95 2.47
C LEU A 179 -20.77 -11.15 2.67
N ARG A 180 -20.22 -12.24 3.20
CA ARG A 180 -20.99 -13.43 3.59
C ARG A 180 -21.93 -13.14 4.77
N ASP A 181 -23.04 -13.87 4.82
CA ASP A 181 -24.11 -13.70 5.82
C ASP A 181 -23.66 -13.91 7.28
N ASN A 182 -22.56 -14.64 7.50
CA ASN A 182 -22.00 -14.89 8.83
C ASN A 182 -21.13 -13.73 9.35
N ILE A 183 -20.92 -12.68 8.56
CA ILE A 183 -20.11 -11.51 8.93
C ILE A 183 -21.02 -10.42 9.51
N GLU A 184 -20.72 -9.98 10.73
CA GLU A 184 -21.50 -8.93 11.41
C GLU A 184 -20.95 -7.55 11.06
N VAL A 185 -21.74 -6.75 10.33
CA VAL A 185 -21.35 -5.41 9.89
C VAL A 185 -21.66 -4.36 10.96
N LEU A 186 -20.64 -3.66 11.44
CA LEU A 186 -20.73 -2.61 12.45
C LEU A 186 -20.48 -1.24 11.83
N LYS A 187 -21.56 -0.48 11.57
CA LYS A 187 -21.49 0.87 10.99
C LYS A 187 -21.21 1.94 12.06
N GLU A 188 -20.15 1.74 12.84
CA GLU A 188 -19.71 2.65 13.90
C GLU A 188 -18.22 2.94 13.73
N LYS A 189 -17.79 4.17 14.05
CA LYS A 189 -16.38 4.52 13.96
C LYS A 189 -15.62 4.01 15.19
N PRO A 190 -14.54 3.21 15.02
CA PRO A 190 -13.72 2.77 16.12
C PRO A 190 -12.92 3.96 16.68
N VAL A 191 -12.67 3.94 17.99
CA VAL A 191 -11.99 5.00 18.74
C VAL A 191 -10.61 4.53 19.22
N GLU A 192 -10.53 3.31 19.75
CA GLU A 192 -9.34 2.79 20.41
C GLU A 192 -9.30 1.27 20.37
N VAL A 193 -8.09 0.72 20.23
CA VAL A 193 -7.79 -0.70 20.46
C VAL A 193 -7.44 -0.87 21.93
N LEU A 194 -8.17 -1.74 22.63
CA LEU A 194 -8.02 -2.00 24.05
C LEU A 194 -7.38 -3.37 24.30
N GLY A 195 -6.50 -3.45 25.28
CA GLY A 195 -5.80 -4.67 25.67
C GLY A 195 -4.89 -4.46 26.87
N ASP A 196 -4.35 -5.56 27.39
CA ASP A 196 -3.24 -5.54 28.36
C ASP A 196 -1.95 -5.91 27.61
N ASP A 197 -1.54 -7.18 27.66
CA ASP A 197 -0.40 -7.68 26.86
C ASP A 197 -0.75 -7.94 25.40
N LYS A 198 -2.05 -8.11 25.11
CA LYS A 198 -2.62 -8.39 23.79
C LYS A 198 -3.98 -7.73 23.64
N VAL A 199 -4.45 -7.59 22.40
CA VAL A 199 -5.79 -7.09 22.08
C VAL A 199 -6.86 -7.90 22.81
N LYS A 200 -7.85 -7.20 23.37
CA LYS A 200 -9.03 -7.77 24.00
C LYS A 200 -10.33 -7.18 23.47
N ALA A 201 -10.31 -5.93 23.01
CA ALA A 201 -11.51 -5.25 22.54
C ALA A 201 -11.21 -4.10 21.57
N ILE A 202 -12.23 -3.71 20.79
CA ILE A 202 -12.29 -2.45 20.06
C ILE A 202 -13.33 -1.55 20.71
N ALA A 203 -12.92 -0.36 21.12
CA ALA A 203 -13.80 0.67 21.65
C ALA A 203 -14.43 1.49 20.52
N PHE A 204 -15.72 1.72 20.64
CA PHE A 204 -16.50 2.70 19.89
C PHE A 204 -16.90 3.83 20.83
N LYS A 205 -17.69 4.79 20.34
CA LYS A 205 -18.08 5.96 21.12
C LYS A 205 -18.81 5.60 22.43
N ASP A 206 -19.76 4.65 22.36
CA ASP A 206 -20.69 4.37 23.45
C ASP A 206 -20.62 2.91 23.96
N ARG A 207 -19.75 2.09 23.37
CA ARG A 207 -19.58 0.66 23.72
C ARG A 207 -18.22 0.14 23.31
N PHE A 208 -17.90 -1.09 23.73
CA PHE A 208 -16.78 -1.86 23.19
C PHE A 208 -17.28 -3.23 22.70
N ILE A 209 -16.55 -3.82 21.76
CA ILE A 209 -16.74 -5.21 21.34
C ILE A 209 -15.50 -6.00 21.73
N GLU A 210 -15.68 -7.21 22.26
CA GLU A 210 -14.58 -8.12 22.53
C GLU A 210 -14.05 -8.71 21.22
N THR A 211 -12.73 -8.76 21.08
CA THR A 211 -12.08 -9.36 19.92
C THR A 211 -10.68 -9.85 20.32
N ASP A 212 -10.27 -10.98 19.76
CA ASP A 212 -8.93 -11.52 19.95
C ASP A 212 -7.94 -10.89 18.95
N GLY A 213 -8.43 -10.44 17.79
CA GLY A 213 -7.65 -9.84 16.72
C GLY A 213 -8.33 -8.63 16.09
N ALA A 214 -7.54 -7.63 15.70
CA ALA A 214 -7.98 -6.40 15.07
C ALA A 214 -7.14 -6.11 13.83
N PHE A 215 -7.72 -6.32 12.65
CA PHE A 215 -7.03 -6.06 11.38
C PHE A 215 -7.42 -4.71 10.80
N VAL A 216 -6.45 -3.83 10.58
CA VAL A 216 -6.69 -2.48 10.07
C VAL A 216 -6.28 -2.43 8.59
N LEU A 217 -7.24 -2.65 7.70
CA LEU A 217 -6.98 -2.78 6.26
C LEU A 217 -7.12 -1.43 5.57
N LYS A 218 -5.96 -0.79 5.33
CA LYS A 218 -5.79 0.52 4.65
C LYS A 218 -5.21 0.34 3.25
N ASP A 219 -5.29 1.37 2.40
CA ASP A 219 -4.66 1.39 1.06
C ASP A 219 -3.13 1.33 1.14
N SER A 220 -2.55 1.89 2.21
CA SER A 220 -1.11 1.78 2.48
C SER A 220 -0.84 1.67 3.99
N ILE A 221 0.23 0.94 4.32
CA ILE A 221 0.81 0.89 5.67
C ILE A 221 1.92 1.94 5.78
N SER A 222 2.31 2.28 7.02
CA SER A 222 3.45 3.17 7.23
C SER A 222 4.68 2.61 6.49
N PRO A 223 5.40 3.40 5.68
CA PRO A 223 6.54 2.90 4.94
C PRO A 223 7.61 2.23 5.80
N GLY A 224 7.75 2.65 7.08
CA GLY A 224 8.67 2.02 8.03
C GLY A 224 8.25 0.60 8.47
N GLN A 225 6.96 0.26 8.39
CA GLN A 225 6.46 -1.10 8.64
C GLN A 225 6.59 -1.97 7.38
N LEU A 226 6.37 -1.38 6.20
CA LEU A 226 6.55 -2.06 4.92
C LEU A 226 8.01 -2.52 4.72
N VAL A 227 8.97 -1.67 5.11
CA VAL A 227 10.39 -1.94 4.96
C VAL A 227 11.13 -1.71 6.28
N PRO A 228 11.46 -2.79 7.03
CA PRO A 228 12.19 -2.67 8.28
C PRO A 228 13.52 -1.94 8.11
N GLY A 229 13.80 -0.98 9.00
CA GLY A 229 15.03 -0.18 8.96
C GLY A 229 15.00 1.01 8.00
N LEU A 230 13.88 1.25 7.31
CA LEU A 230 13.69 2.46 6.50
C LEU A 230 13.57 3.69 7.38
N LYS A 231 14.34 4.74 7.07
CA LYS A 231 14.32 6.00 7.80
C LYS A 231 13.08 6.82 7.41
N ILE A 232 12.29 7.18 8.42
CA ILE A 232 11.11 8.03 8.29
C ILE A 232 11.36 9.36 9.01
N GLU A 233 11.05 10.48 8.36
CA GLU A 233 11.13 11.83 8.90
C GLU A 233 9.76 12.51 8.70
N GLU A 234 9.18 13.05 9.78
CA GLU A 234 7.88 13.73 9.76
C GLU A 234 6.71 12.93 9.12
N GLY A 235 6.80 11.60 9.16
CA GLY A 235 5.81 10.69 8.55
C GLY A 235 6.04 10.39 7.07
N HIS A 236 7.19 10.79 6.52
CA HIS A 236 7.58 10.53 5.13
C HIS A 236 8.90 9.76 5.06
N ILE A 237 9.10 9.03 3.97
CA ILE A 237 10.35 8.34 3.68
C ILE A 237 11.43 9.40 3.43
N ALA A 238 12.50 9.37 4.22
CA ALA A 238 13.62 10.28 4.03
C ALA A 238 14.38 9.92 2.74
N VAL A 239 14.49 10.88 1.83
CA VAL A 239 15.21 10.72 0.56
C VAL A 239 16.16 11.87 0.27
N ASP A 240 17.22 11.59 -0.49
CA ASP A 240 18.06 12.62 -1.09
C ASP A 240 17.46 13.17 -2.41
N ARG A 241 18.15 14.09 -3.08
CA ARG A 241 17.71 14.64 -4.38
C ARG A 241 17.61 13.62 -5.51
N LEU A 242 18.24 12.45 -5.36
CA LEU A 242 18.21 11.35 -6.31
C LEU A 242 17.17 10.30 -5.91
N MET A 243 16.27 10.63 -4.99
CA MET A 243 15.22 9.74 -4.48
C MET A 243 15.78 8.49 -3.78
N LYS A 244 17.05 8.52 -3.33
CA LYS A 244 17.67 7.42 -2.58
C LYS A 244 17.24 7.46 -1.13
N THR A 245 16.88 6.31 -0.58
CA THR A 245 16.64 6.15 0.85
C THR A 245 17.96 5.85 1.59
N ASN A 246 17.89 5.62 2.91
CA ASN A 246 19.03 5.12 3.68
C ASN A 246 19.45 3.67 3.32
N LEU A 247 18.59 2.93 2.62
CA LEU A 247 18.87 1.56 2.21
C LEU A 247 19.34 1.55 0.74
N LYS A 248 20.55 1.00 0.50
CA LYS A 248 21.16 0.95 -0.84
C LYS A 248 20.28 0.12 -1.79
N GLY A 249 19.97 0.68 -2.96
CA GLY A 249 19.10 0.04 -3.96
C GLY A 249 17.60 0.22 -3.71
N LEU A 250 17.22 0.86 -2.60
CA LEU A 250 15.84 1.25 -2.30
C LEU A 250 15.65 2.75 -2.53
N PHE A 251 14.66 3.07 -3.35
CA PHE A 251 14.27 4.43 -3.72
C PHE A 251 12.82 4.67 -3.31
N ALA A 252 12.41 5.93 -3.23
CA ALA A 252 11.02 6.28 -2.97
C ALA A 252 10.60 7.53 -3.76
N ALA A 253 9.34 7.63 -4.15
CA ALA A 253 8.83 8.74 -4.97
C ALA A 253 7.34 9.02 -4.73
N GLY A 254 6.94 10.28 -4.83
CA GLY A 254 5.55 10.72 -4.72
C GLY A 254 5.17 11.17 -3.31
N ASP A 255 3.91 11.00 -2.94
CA ASP A 255 3.43 11.51 -1.65
C ASP A 255 4.12 10.85 -0.44
N CYS A 256 4.64 9.61 -0.61
CA CYS A 256 5.35 8.89 0.45
C CYS A 256 6.66 9.59 0.88
N VAL A 257 7.24 10.45 0.04
CA VAL A 257 8.50 11.18 0.34
C VAL A 257 8.29 12.63 0.78
N GLY A 258 7.04 13.07 0.95
CA GLY A 258 6.75 14.39 1.51
C GLY A 258 5.88 15.29 0.65
N ARG A 259 5.52 16.43 1.26
CA ARG A 259 4.78 17.52 0.63
C ARG A 259 5.66 18.24 -0.42
N PRO A 260 5.06 18.88 -1.43
CA PRO A 260 3.63 18.98 -1.70
C PRO A 260 3.07 17.72 -2.39
N TYR A 261 1.84 17.36 -2.04
CA TYR A 261 1.15 16.19 -2.62
C TYR A 261 0.48 16.57 -3.94
N GLN A 262 1.19 16.39 -5.05
CA GLN A 262 0.76 16.85 -6.37
C GLN A 262 1.15 15.83 -7.44
N TYR A 263 0.26 15.61 -8.41
CA TYR A 263 0.45 14.60 -9.46
C TYR A 263 1.75 14.77 -10.24
N ILE A 264 2.06 16.00 -10.67
CA ILE A 264 3.26 16.28 -11.48
C ILE A 264 4.55 16.19 -10.65
N LYS A 265 4.50 16.55 -9.36
CA LYS A 265 5.60 16.33 -8.41
C LYS A 265 5.89 14.84 -8.29
N SER A 266 4.84 14.05 -8.06
CA SER A 266 4.91 12.60 -7.96
C SER A 266 5.46 11.95 -9.24
N ALA A 267 4.96 12.35 -10.41
CA ALA A 267 5.48 11.87 -11.69
C ALA A 267 6.95 12.23 -11.88
N GLY A 268 7.36 13.47 -11.56
CA GLY A 268 8.74 13.93 -11.65
C GLY A 268 9.69 13.15 -10.75
N GLU A 269 9.32 12.93 -9.50
CA GLU A 269 10.09 12.08 -8.57
C GLU A 269 10.17 10.63 -9.05
N GLY A 270 9.09 10.10 -9.65
CA GLY A 270 9.10 8.78 -10.28
C GLY A 270 10.16 8.64 -11.36
N VAL A 271 10.36 9.67 -12.20
CA VAL A 271 11.45 9.69 -13.19
C VAL A 271 12.81 9.63 -12.50
N VAL A 272 13.04 10.47 -11.50
CA VAL A 272 14.32 10.55 -10.80
C VAL A 272 14.65 9.23 -10.11
N ALA A 273 13.67 8.60 -9.44
CA ALA A 273 13.83 7.31 -8.80
C ALA A 273 14.16 6.21 -9.81
N ALA A 274 13.45 6.14 -10.94
CA ALA A 274 13.71 5.15 -11.99
C ALA A 274 15.10 5.29 -12.60
N LEU A 275 15.53 6.49 -12.96
CA LEU A 275 16.86 6.72 -13.55
C LEU A 275 17.98 6.46 -12.53
N SER A 276 17.73 6.72 -11.25
CA SER A 276 18.68 6.41 -10.18
C SER A 276 18.76 4.90 -9.92
N ALA A 277 17.63 4.18 -9.96
CA ALA A 277 17.59 2.73 -9.88
C ALA A 277 18.28 2.06 -11.06
N VAL A 278 18.06 2.54 -12.28
CA VAL A 278 18.77 2.09 -13.50
C VAL A 278 20.28 2.23 -13.31
N SER A 279 20.73 3.41 -12.87
CA SER A 279 22.16 3.70 -12.63
C SER A 279 22.75 2.79 -11.56
N TYR A 280 21.98 2.52 -10.50
CA TYR A 280 22.35 1.58 -9.45
C TYR A 280 22.54 0.16 -10.00
N ILE A 281 21.56 -0.37 -10.75
CA ILE A 281 21.62 -1.70 -11.34
C ILE A 281 22.83 -1.85 -12.28
N ASP A 282 23.10 -0.84 -13.10
CA ASP A 282 24.23 -0.90 -14.02
C ASP A 282 25.59 -0.83 -13.29
N SER A 283 25.63 -0.28 -12.07
CA SER A 283 26.83 -0.32 -11.21
C SER A 283 27.06 -1.64 -10.47
N LEU A 284 26.09 -2.56 -10.48
CA LEU A 284 26.22 -3.90 -9.88
C LEU A 284 26.89 -4.92 -10.84
N LYS A 285 27.18 -4.50 -12.08
CA LYS A 285 27.82 -5.32 -13.10
C LYS A 285 29.34 -5.34 -12.95
#